data_AF-A0AAJ2BNN7-F1
#
_entry.id   AF-A0AAJ2BNN7-F1
#
_cell.length_a   1.000
_cell.length_b   1.000
_cell.length_c   1.000
_cell.angle_alpha   90.00
_cell.angle_beta   90.00
_cell.angle_gamma   90.00
#
_symmetry.space_group_name_H-M   'P 1'
#
loop_
_entity.id
_entity.type
_entity.pdbx_description
1 polymer ?
#
loop_
_entity_poly.entity_id
_entity_poly.type
_entity_poly.pdbx_seq_one_letter_code
_entity_poly.pdbx_strand_id
1 'polypeptide(L)'
;MAPLQSPPMAQSVRVGTTGPDSGDPMPYLLLIMEPHGQRAERGLAGGQEAYARMQRFGAGLQARGLLRASESLASTEQAVRLQVRDGQTRLTDGPFAETKEMVGGFFLIDCATREEAVAIARECPAAEWATVEVRELAPCYHGAVD
;
A
#
# COMPACT_ATOMS: atom_id res chain seq x y z
N MET A 1 -24.54 34.23 -1.15
CA MET A 1 -23.50 33.82 -0.19
C MET A 1 -23.68 32.33 0.07
N ALA A 2 -22.81 31.49 -0.50
CA ALA A 2 -22.83 30.05 -0.22
C ALA A 2 -22.17 29.80 1.15
N PRO A 3 -22.68 28.87 1.98
CA PRO A 3 -22.09 28.59 3.28
C PRO A 3 -20.70 27.97 3.11
N LEU A 4 -19.75 28.44 3.92
CA LEU A 4 -18.43 27.83 4.07
C LEU A 4 -18.61 26.38 4.54
N GLN A 5 -18.30 25.43 3.66
CA GLN A 5 -18.16 24.03 4.00
C GLN A 5 -17.01 23.88 4.99
N SER A 6 -17.27 23.29 6.16
CA SER A 6 -16.23 22.96 7.13
C SER A 6 -15.17 22.06 6.48
N PRO A 7 -13.88 22.23 6.78
CA PRO A 7 -12.84 21.34 6.27
C PRO A 7 -13.12 19.90 6.73
N PRO A 8 -12.82 18.87 5.92
CA PRO A 8 -12.97 17.48 6.32
C PRO A 8 -12.13 17.24 7.59
N MET A 9 -12.71 16.54 8.57
CA MET A 9 -12.03 16.21 9.82
C MET A 9 -10.67 15.59 9.51
N ALA A 10 -9.60 16.16 10.04
CA ALA A 10 -8.26 15.61 9.90
C ALA A 10 -8.28 14.17 10.44
N GLN A 11 -8.05 13.19 9.56
CA GLN A 11 -7.87 11.81 9.98
C GLN A 11 -6.72 11.79 11.00
N SER A 12 -6.99 11.27 12.20
CA SER A 12 -5.96 11.12 13.22
C SER A 12 -4.88 10.17 12.69
N VAL A 13 -3.69 10.69 12.44
CA VAL A 13 -2.55 9.88 12.01
C VAL A 13 -2.05 9.09 13.21
N ARG A 14 -2.14 7.76 13.14
CA ARG A 14 -1.51 6.87 14.13
C ARG A 14 -0.02 6.76 13.83
N VAL A 15 0.83 6.98 14.85
CA VAL A 15 2.27 6.77 14.77
C VAL A 15 2.62 5.49 15.51
N GLY A 16 3.17 4.50 14.80
CA GLY A 16 3.51 3.19 15.35
C GLY A 16 2.39 2.15 15.23
N THR A 17 2.75 0.89 15.45
CA THR A 17 1.82 -0.24 15.53
C THR A 17 1.53 -0.52 17.00
N THR A 18 0.26 -0.79 17.32
CA THR A 18 -0.08 -1.40 18.60
C THR A 18 0.48 -2.83 18.60
N GLY A 19 1.03 -3.27 19.72
CA GLY A 19 1.56 -4.64 19.84
C GLY A 19 0.44 -5.69 19.70
N PRO A 20 0.79 -6.94 19.38
CA PRO A 20 -0.17 -8.02 19.16
C PRO A 20 -1.09 -8.30 20.36
N ASP A 21 -0.69 -7.89 21.57
CA ASP A 21 -1.42 -8.15 22.82
C ASP A 21 -2.56 -7.14 23.12
N SER A 22 -2.78 -6.15 22.27
CA SER A 22 -3.74 -5.06 22.52
C SER A 22 -5.21 -5.43 22.25
N GLY A 23 -5.47 -6.54 21.56
CA GLY A 23 -6.82 -6.90 21.10
C GLY A 23 -7.40 -5.96 20.04
N ASP A 24 -6.63 -4.96 19.61
CA ASP A 24 -6.97 -4.05 18.52
C ASP A 24 -6.70 -4.71 17.15
N PRO A 25 -7.42 -4.32 16.09
CA PRO A 25 -7.13 -4.75 14.73
C PRO A 25 -5.67 -4.46 14.35
N MET A 26 -5.01 -5.48 13.79
CA MET A 26 -3.63 -5.40 13.34
C MET A 26 -3.55 -4.83 11.92
N PRO A 27 -2.69 -3.82 11.68
CA PRO A 27 -2.52 -3.26 10.36
C PRO A 27 -1.70 -4.18 9.44
N TYR A 28 -2.25 -4.48 8.27
CA TYR A 28 -1.59 -5.20 7.19
C TYR A 28 -1.46 -4.32 5.94
N LEU A 29 -0.31 -4.43 5.27
CA LEU A 29 -0.05 -3.87 3.96
C LEU A 29 -0.33 -4.94 2.90
N LEU A 30 -1.19 -4.62 1.94
CA LEU A 30 -1.28 -5.33 0.67
C LEU A 30 -0.41 -4.58 -0.34
N LEU A 31 0.79 -5.08 -0.58
CA LEU A 31 1.76 -4.47 -1.49
C LEU A 31 1.58 -5.05 -2.90
N ILE A 32 1.31 -4.20 -3.88
CA ILE A 32 1.06 -4.62 -5.26
C ILE A 32 2.37 -4.57 -6.03
N MET A 33 2.87 -5.73 -6.45
CA MET A 33 4.10 -5.88 -7.22
C MET A 33 3.75 -6.19 -8.67
N GLU A 34 3.93 -5.21 -9.53
CA GLU A 34 3.57 -5.25 -10.95
C GLU A 34 4.82 -5.57 -11.79
N PRO A 35 4.74 -6.44 -12.81
CA PRO A 35 5.82 -6.57 -13.78
C PRO A 35 6.13 -5.23 -14.46
N HIS A 36 7.42 -4.97 -14.72
CA HIS A 36 7.81 -3.80 -15.51
C HIS A 36 7.16 -3.83 -16.91
N GLY A 37 6.79 -2.66 -17.43
CA GLY A 37 6.17 -2.52 -18.76
C GLY A 37 4.68 -2.85 -18.82
N GLN A 38 4.13 -3.61 -17.86
CA GLN A 38 2.73 -4.05 -17.88
C GLN A 38 1.72 -2.90 -18.03
N ARG A 39 1.99 -1.76 -17.39
CA ARG A 39 1.13 -0.56 -17.52
C ARG A 39 1.08 -0.02 -18.94
N ALA A 40 2.22 0.01 -19.63
CA ALA A 40 2.31 0.48 -21.00
C ALA A 40 1.58 -0.50 -21.95
N GLU A 41 1.79 -1.80 -21.76
CA GLU A 41 1.15 -2.86 -22.54
C GLU A 41 -0.38 -2.83 -22.44
N ARG A 42 -0.92 -2.49 -21.26
CA ARG A 42 -2.36 -2.39 -21.02
C ARG A 42 -3.03 -1.25 -21.80
N GLY A 43 -2.27 -0.22 -22.19
CA GLY A 43 -2.77 0.98 -22.85
C GLY A 43 -3.73 1.81 -21.96
N LEU A 44 -4.18 2.96 -22.49
CA LEU A 44 -4.98 3.91 -21.71
C LEU A 44 -6.32 3.31 -21.25
N ALA A 45 -7.10 2.74 -22.17
CA ALA A 45 -8.43 2.21 -21.85
C ALA A 45 -8.36 1.06 -20.85
N GLY A 46 -7.45 0.10 -21.05
CA GLY A 46 -7.25 -0.99 -20.11
C GLY A 46 -6.72 -0.50 -18.75
N GLY A 47 -5.82 0.50 -18.76
CA GLY A 47 -5.33 1.17 -17.55
C GLY A 47 -6.44 1.81 -16.74
N GLN A 48 -7.35 2.53 -17.40
CA GLN A 48 -8.51 3.16 -16.76
C GLN A 48 -9.45 2.12 -16.15
N GLU A 49 -9.74 1.03 -16.87
CA GLU A 49 -10.60 -0.04 -16.32
C GLU A 49 -9.95 -0.73 -15.12
N ALA A 50 -8.67 -1.10 -15.23
CA ALA A 50 -7.93 -1.69 -14.12
C ALA A 50 -7.91 -0.75 -12.90
N TYR A 51 -7.66 0.54 -13.11
CA TYR A 51 -7.69 1.53 -12.03
C TYR A 51 -9.09 1.68 -11.42
N ALA A 52 -10.15 1.68 -12.22
CA ALA A 52 -11.52 1.72 -11.72
C ALA A 52 -11.87 0.47 -10.89
N ARG A 53 -11.39 -0.72 -11.26
CA ARG A 53 -11.53 -1.95 -10.46
C ARG A 53 -10.86 -1.81 -9.10
N MET A 54 -9.64 -1.27 -9.05
CA MET A 54 -8.91 -1.03 -7.80
C MET A 54 -9.61 0.00 -6.91
N GLN A 55 -10.15 1.08 -7.50
CA GLN A 55 -10.93 2.08 -6.76
C GLN A 55 -12.21 1.49 -6.16
N ARG A 56 -12.93 0.64 -6.90
CA ARG A 56 -14.12 -0.07 -6.39
C ARG A 56 -13.76 -0.98 -5.21
N PHE A 57 -12.65 -1.70 -5.30
CA PHE A 57 -12.15 -2.52 -4.21
C PHE A 57 -11.82 -1.67 -2.96
N GLY A 58 -11.07 -0.58 -3.12
CA GLY A 58 -10.77 0.37 -2.04
C GLY A 58 -12.02 0.95 -1.39
N ALA A 59 -13.01 1.38 -2.19
CA ALA A 59 -14.28 1.89 -1.68
C ALA A 59 -15.04 0.82 -0.86
N GLY A 60 -14.98 -0.45 -1.27
CA GLY A 60 -15.54 -1.58 -0.51
C GLY A 60 -14.86 -1.77 0.85
N LEU A 61 -13.53 -1.70 0.89
CA LEU A 61 -12.76 -1.76 2.14
C LEU A 61 -13.08 -0.57 3.06
N GLN A 62 -13.22 0.63 2.49
CA GLN A 62 -13.60 1.82 3.23
C GLN A 62 -15.01 1.68 3.83
N ALA A 63 -15.98 1.22 3.05
CA ALA A 63 -17.36 1.01 3.52
C ALA A 63 -17.45 -0.04 4.65
N ARG A 64 -16.53 -1.01 4.67
CA ARG A 64 -16.39 -2.02 5.74
C ARG A 64 -15.63 -1.51 6.97
N GLY A 65 -15.09 -0.28 6.92
CA GLY A 65 -14.26 0.27 8.00
C GLY A 65 -12.87 -0.36 8.11
N LEU A 66 -12.40 -1.05 7.07
CA LEU A 66 -11.13 -1.78 7.07
C LEU A 66 -9.99 -0.95 6.47
N LEU A 67 -10.29 0.06 5.64
CA LEU A 67 -9.27 0.81 4.92
C LEU A 67 -8.70 1.96 5.77
N ARG A 68 -7.38 1.94 6.00
CA ARG A 68 -6.65 3.10 6.54
C ARG A 68 -6.20 4.05 5.44
N ALA A 69 -5.60 3.52 4.38
CA ALA A 69 -5.10 4.28 3.24
C ALA A 69 -4.88 3.37 2.03
N SER A 70 -4.90 3.92 0.82
CA SER A 70 -4.50 3.20 -0.39
C SER A 70 -4.11 4.18 -1.47
N GLU A 71 -3.05 3.90 -2.22
CA GLU A 71 -2.66 4.70 -3.37
C GLU A 71 -2.05 3.85 -4.48
N SER A 72 -2.19 4.32 -5.71
CA SER A 72 -1.36 3.87 -6.83
C SER A 72 -0.10 4.73 -6.90
N LEU A 73 1.05 4.09 -7.06
CA LEU A 73 2.33 4.78 -7.17
C LEU A 73 2.65 5.11 -8.63
N ALA A 74 3.40 6.17 -8.85
CA ALA A 74 3.95 6.50 -10.16
C ALA A 74 4.94 5.43 -10.66
N SER A 75 5.29 5.48 -11.96
CA SER A 75 6.36 4.65 -12.51
C SER A 75 7.68 4.89 -11.78
N THR A 76 8.52 3.87 -11.70
CA THR A 76 9.83 3.95 -11.05
C THR A 76 10.83 4.84 -11.78
N GLU A 77 10.51 5.31 -12.99
CA GLU A 77 11.33 6.24 -13.78
C GLU A 77 11.65 7.55 -13.05
N GLN A 78 10.76 8.00 -12.17
CA GLN A 78 10.92 9.22 -11.38
C GLN A 78 11.29 8.93 -9.91
N ALA A 79 11.55 7.66 -9.57
CA ALA A 79 11.89 7.29 -8.20
C ALA A 79 13.31 7.74 -7.86
N VAL A 80 13.48 8.28 -6.66
CA VAL A 80 14.78 8.64 -6.10
C VAL A 80 14.97 7.86 -4.81
N ARG A 81 16.12 7.21 -4.68
CA ARG A 81 16.55 6.55 -3.44
C ARG A 81 17.54 7.43 -2.73
N LEU A 82 17.39 7.53 -1.41
CA LEU A 82 18.24 8.32 -0.55
C LEU A 82 18.82 7.43 0.55
N GLN A 83 20.13 7.48 0.73
CA GLN A 83 20.82 6.89 1.87
C GLN A 83 21.70 7.94 2.55
N VAL A 84 21.70 7.97 3.88
CA VAL A 84 22.64 8.78 4.66
C VAL A 84 23.58 7.83 5.42
N ARG A 85 24.89 7.99 5.23
CA ARG A 85 25.92 7.24 5.97
C ARG A 85 27.02 8.19 6.39
N ASP A 86 27.46 8.09 7.64
CA ASP A 86 28.52 8.94 8.21
C ASP A 86 28.28 10.44 7.99
N GLY A 87 27.01 10.87 8.04
CA GLY A 87 26.60 12.26 7.80
C GLY A 87 26.58 12.69 6.33
N GLN A 88 26.87 11.80 5.39
CA GLN A 88 26.86 12.07 3.95
C GLN A 88 25.59 11.51 3.28
N THR A 89 24.91 12.36 2.51
CA THR A 89 23.72 11.98 1.73
C THR A 89 24.14 11.51 0.34
N ARG A 90 23.72 10.29 -0.02
CA ARG A 90 23.84 9.74 -1.37
C ARG A 90 22.45 9.57 -1.96
N LEU A 91 22.25 10.20 -3.12
CA LEU A 91 21.06 10.00 -3.96
C LEU A 91 21.38 8.96 -5.04
N THR A 92 20.40 8.16 -5.41
CA THR A 92 20.51 7.19 -6.50
C THR A 92 19.16 7.12 -7.21
N ASP A 93 19.16 7.45 -8.49
CA ASP A 93 17.95 7.40 -9.29
C ASP A 93 17.51 5.94 -9.53
N GLY A 94 16.21 5.76 -9.75
CA GLY A 94 15.61 4.47 -10.10
C GLY A 94 15.29 3.57 -8.90
N PRO A 95 14.71 2.39 -9.19
CA PRO A 95 14.12 1.49 -8.19
C PRO A 95 15.15 0.83 -7.26
N PHE A 96 14.67 0.28 -6.14
CA PHE A 96 15.48 -0.31 -5.07
C PHE A 96 16.45 -1.42 -5.55
N ALA A 97 16.08 -2.19 -6.57
CA ALA A 97 16.92 -3.22 -7.17
C ALA A 97 16.53 -3.45 -8.63
N GLU A 98 17.44 -4.01 -9.44
CA GLU A 98 17.12 -4.62 -10.75
C GLU A 98 16.21 -5.83 -10.51
N THR A 99 14.94 -5.54 -10.28
CA THR A 99 13.90 -6.53 -10.03
C THR A 99 13.06 -6.64 -11.29
N LYS A 100 12.41 -7.79 -11.47
CA LYS A 100 11.48 -7.97 -12.60
C LYS A 100 10.15 -7.24 -12.37
N GLU A 101 9.91 -6.78 -11.15
CA GLU A 101 8.66 -6.18 -10.69
C GLU A 101 8.93 -4.85 -9.97
N MET A 102 7.97 -3.94 -10.06
CA MET A 102 7.95 -2.69 -9.31
C MET A 102 6.79 -2.67 -8.32
N VAL A 103 6.93 -1.90 -7.23
CA VAL A 103 5.79 -1.59 -6.36
C VAL A 103 4.86 -0.61 -7.10
N GLY A 104 3.70 -1.11 -7.52
CA GLY A 104 2.71 -0.34 -8.26
C GLY A 104 1.69 0.40 -7.39
N GLY A 105 1.52 -0.02 -6.14
CA GLY A 105 0.52 0.53 -5.23
C GLY A 105 0.43 -0.25 -3.93
N PHE A 106 -0.43 0.23 -3.04
CA PHE A 106 -0.70 -0.46 -1.78
C PHE A 106 -2.12 -0.24 -1.26
N PHE A 107 -2.58 -1.15 -0.41
CA PHE A 107 -3.68 -0.91 0.54
C PHE A 107 -3.16 -1.16 1.95
N LEU A 108 -3.38 -0.22 2.86
CA LEU A 108 -3.17 -0.38 4.29
C LEU A 108 -4.51 -0.65 4.94
N ILE A 109 -4.68 -1.85 5.49
CA ILE A 109 -5.94 -2.34 6.04
C ILE A 109 -5.80 -2.76 7.49
N ASP A 110 -6.89 -2.65 8.24
CA ASP A 110 -7.03 -3.22 9.57
C ASP A 110 -7.70 -4.58 9.48
N CYS A 111 -7.08 -5.60 10.08
CA CYS A 111 -7.62 -6.95 10.15
C CYS A 111 -7.42 -7.55 11.54
N ALA A 112 -8.33 -8.40 11.98
CA ALA A 112 -8.19 -9.12 13.24
C ALA A 112 -7.09 -10.18 13.17
N THR A 113 -6.87 -10.79 11.99
CA THR A 113 -5.87 -11.84 11.80
C THR A 113 -5.18 -11.76 10.43
N ARG A 114 -4.04 -12.44 10.31
CA ARG A 114 -3.35 -12.65 9.04
C ARG A 114 -4.24 -13.37 8.02
N GLU A 115 -5.05 -14.33 8.45
CA GLU A 115 -5.93 -15.10 7.57
C GLU A 115 -7.02 -14.21 6.97
N GLU A 116 -7.57 -13.27 7.74
CA GLU A 116 -8.49 -12.25 7.23
C GLU A 116 -7.80 -11.36 6.19
N ALA A 117 -6.58 -10.89 6.48
CA ALA A 117 -5.82 -10.07 5.52
C ALA A 117 -5.54 -10.83 4.21
N VAL A 118 -5.21 -12.13 4.30
CA VAL A 118 -5.00 -12.99 3.13
C VAL A 118 -6.31 -13.22 2.36
N ALA A 119 -7.45 -13.40 3.06
CA ALA A 119 -8.75 -13.52 2.41
C ALA A 119 -9.10 -12.24 1.63
N ILE A 120 -8.90 -11.07 2.24
CA ILE A 120 -9.10 -9.77 1.58
C ILE A 120 -8.13 -9.60 0.39
N ALA A 121 -6.87 -10.03 0.52
CA ALA A 121 -5.89 -9.96 -0.56
C ALA A 121 -6.31 -10.78 -1.79
N ARG A 122 -7.02 -11.91 -1.60
CA ARG A 122 -7.57 -12.71 -2.71
C ARG A 122 -8.69 -12.00 -3.46
N GLU A 123 -9.40 -11.08 -2.81
CA GLU A 123 -10.44 -10.25 -3.43
C GLU A 123 -9.85 -9.05 -4.19
N CYS A 124 -8.59 -8.70 -3.94
CA CYS A 124 -7.93 -7.59 -4.58
C CYS A 124 -7.79 -7.87 -6.09
N PRO A 125 -8.35 -7.02 -6.98
CA PRO A 125 -8.31 -7.26 -8.42
C PRO A 125 -6.89 -7.48 -8.95
N ALA A 126 -5.90 -6.80 -8.35
CA ALA A 126 -4.50 -6.92 -8.74
C ALA A 126 -3.94 -8.34 -8.67
N ALA A 127 -4.49 -9.24 -7.86
CA ALA A 127 -4.07 -10.63 -7.80
C ALA A 127 -4.24 -11.39 -9.14
N GLU A 128 -5.04 -10.85 -10.08
CA GLU A 128 -5.18 -11.41 -11.43
C GLU A 128 -4.02 -11.06 -12.38
N TRP A 129 -3.25 -10.00 -12.10
CA TRP A 129 -2.21 -9.50 -13.01
C TRP A 129 -0.87 -9.18 -12.35
N ALA A 130 -0.80 -9.20 -11.03
CA ALA A 130 0.34 -8.82 -10.21
C ALA A 130 0.43 -9.72 -8.98
N THR A 131 1.59 -9.70 -8.33
CA THR A 131 1.75 -10.33 -7.03
C THR A 131 1.22 -9.38 -5.95
N VAL A 132 0.41 -9.89 -5.02
CA VAL A 132 -0.02 -9.15 -3.83
C VAL A 132 0.70 -9.71 -2.61
N GLU A 133 1.71 -9.02 -2.11
CA GLU A 133 2.36 -9.38 -0.85
C GLU A 133 1.50 -8.89 0.33
N VAL A 134 1.15 -9.81 1.23
CA VAL A 134 0.44 -9.51 2.48
C VAL A 134 1.45 -9.44 3.61
N ARG A 135 1.67 -8.26 4.17
CA ARG A 135 2.69 -8.05 5.20
C ARG A 135 2.15 -7.28 6.39
N GLU A 136 2.37 -7.82 7.58
CA GLU A 136 2.05 -7.14 8.83
C GLU A 136 2.95 -5.92 9.02
N LEU A 137 2.40 -4.82 9.54
CA LEU A 137 3.24 -3.72 10.00
C LEU A 137 3.77 -4.06 11.40
N ALA A 138 5.06 -3.88 11.60
CA ALA A 138 5.74 -4.12 12.86
C ALA A 138 6.81 -3.04 13.11
N PRO A 139 7.30 -2.89 14.36
CA PRO A 139 8.49 -2.09 14.63
C PRO A 139 9.69 -2.56 13.79
N CYS A 140 10.65 -1.67 13.54
CA CYS A 140 11.87 -1.97 12.79
C CYS A 140 12.91 -2.81 13.57
N TYR A 141 12.46 -3.55 14.58
CA TYR A 141 13.26 -4.46 15.40
C TYR A 141 12.41 -5.69 15.71
N HIS A 142 13.07 -6.83 15.92
CA HIS A 142 12.43 -8.04 16.41
C HIS A 142 12.47 -8.02 17.94
N GLY A 143 11.41 -8.48 18.60
CA GLY A 143 11.51 -8.91 19.99
C GLY A 143 12.45 -10.12 20.10
N ALA A 144 13.01 -10.38 21.28
CA ALA A 144 13.70 -11.65 21.51
C ALA A 144 12.74 -12.79 21.14
N VAL A 145 13.14 -13.63 20.20
CA VAL A 145 12.45 -14.89 19.95
C VAL A 145 12.85 -15.77 21.12
N ASP A 146 11.92 -16.02 22.05
CA ASP A 146 12.09 -17.07 23.05
C ASP A 146 12.16 -18.45 22.36
#